data_AF-A0A2H0PE70-F1
#
_entry.id   AF-A0A2H0PE70-F1
#
_cell.length_a   1.000
_cell.length_b   1.000
_cell.length_c   1.000
_cell.angle_alpha   90.00
_cell.angle_beta   90.00
_cell.angle_gamma   90.00
#
_symmetry.space_group_name_H-M   'P 1'
#
loop_
_entity.id
_entity.type
_entity.pdbx_description
1 polymer ?
#
loop_
_entity_poly.entity_id
_entity_poly.type
_entity_poly.pdbx_seq_one_letter_code
_entity_poly.pdbx_strand_id
1 'polypeptide(L)'
;MQRESVITMLAKVHAPKSLDALQAYAVNMDEKALNNSLKWLDARGDNAVDASLIQLRQALVARELPQLQEVHPEWMLRVLSCETPRVVAILLRYVPSKQALYIMDRLPARIKDRMPSVVDAFSVPTPVVQTLRRQFEVHFSTLKNNTVTNTGFNELSALGYEELPKLMKDLGVHELALAFADADPLSIQALSKRLPDSEARRLQERIRQLDGVSKTLIRDAKFTILDIDTQAILPDQFLFEVGLRAFAKACVATDHDLIQALSLKLEPKVGEWLLAQATRKASGELGKMRRHIIMERVVVLSRAGILDAKWQLLEVGTRQVASDSLDLDESASSGASIDLASKSLS
;
A
#
# COMPACT_ATOMS: atom_id res chain seq x y z
N MET A 1 20.10 -18.13 -40.48
CA MET A 1 20.52 -16.97 -39.68
C MET A 1 20.09 -17.20 -38.24
N GLN A 2 21.04 -17.56 -37.38
CA GLN A 2 20.80 -17.79 -35.95
C GLN A 2 20.56 -16.43 -35.28
N ARG A 3 19.44 -16.27 -34.57
CA ARG A 3 19.25 -15.15 -33.64
C ARG A 3 20.23 -15.35 -32.50
N GLU A 4 21.42 -14.76 -32.59
CA GLU A 4 22.25 -14.55 -31.40
C GLU A 4 21.37 -13.87 -30.36
N SER A 5 21.26 -14.49 -29.18
CA SER A 5 20.55 -13.89 -28.05
C SER A 5 21.15 -12.50 -27.79
N VAL A 6 20.31 -11.49 -27.63
CA VAL A 6 20.70 -10.10 -27.33
C VAL A 6 21.70 -10.03 -26.16
N ILE A 7 21.66 -11.03 -25.28
CA ILE A 7 22.58 -11.24 -24.16
C ILE A 7 24.00 -11.58 -24.62
N THR A 8 24.15 -12.36 -25.70
CA THR A 8 25.44 -12.68 -26.31
C THR A 8 26.06 -11.45 -26.96
N MET A 9 25.25 -10.56 -27.56
CA MET A 9 25.71 -9.25 -28.05
C MET A 9 26.10 -8.34 -26.89
N LEU A 10 25.28 -8.20 -25.84
CA LEU A 10 25.57 -7.30 -24.72
C LEU A 10 26.75 -7.77 -23.85
N ALA A 11 26.90 -9.08 -23.63
CA ALA A 11 28.07 -9.65 -22.94
C ALA A 11 29.37 -9.50 -23.76
N LYS A 12 29.28 -9.56 -25.09
CA LYS A 12 30.41 -9.25 -25.99
C LYS A 12 30.72 -7.75 -26.06
N VAL A 13 29.70 -6.89 -25.97
CA VAL A 13 29.83 -5.42 -26.12
C VAL A 13 30.31 -4.75 -24.83
N HIS A 14 29.89 -5.22 -23.64
CA HIS A 14 30.19 -4.53 -22.39
C HIS A 14 31.41 -5.04 -21.62
N ALA A 15 31.94 -6.24 -21.94
CA ALA A 15 33.01 -6.87 -21.17
C ALA A 15 32.66 -6.96 -19.65
N PRO A 16 33.45 -7.63 -18.79
CA PRO A 16 33.06 -7.92 -17.39
C PRO A 16 33.04 -6.70 -16.45
N LYS A 17 33.01 -5.46 -16.96
CA LYS A 17 33.18 -4.24 -16.15
C LYS A 17 31.89 -3.56 -15.69
N SER A 18 30.71 -4.04 -16.05
CA SER A 18 29.45 -3.48 -15.54
C SER A 18 28.51 -4.59 -15.09
N LEU A 19 28.75 -5.09 -13.87
CA LEU A 19 27.81 -5.93 -13.12
C LEU A 19 26.42 -5.27 -13.05
N ASP A 20 26.40 -3.94 -12.95
CA ASP A 20 25.20 -3.11 -12.87
C ASP A 20 24.32 -3.21 -14.13
N ALA A 21 24.92 -3.29 -15.33
CA ALA A 21 24.17 -3.45 -16.57
C ALA A 21 23.51 -4.83 -16.68
N LEU A 22 24.19 -5.88 -16.22
CA LEU A 22 23.62 -7.24 -16.16
C LEU A 22 22.52 -7.33 -15.09
N GLN A 23 22.69 -6.69 -13.94
CA GLN A 23 21.65 -6.62 -12.91
C GLN A 23 20.41 -5.85 -13.39
N ALA A 24 20.60 -4.70 -14.05
CA ALA A 24 19.51 -3.91 -14.64
C ALA A 24 18.75 -4.68 -15.73
N TYR A 25 19.43 -5.54 -16.49
CA TYR A 25 18.81 -6.34 -17.54
C TYR A 25 18.12 -7.61 -17.00
N ALA A 26 18.70 -8.25 -15.99
CA ALA A 26 18.12 -9.42 -15.31
C ALA A 26 16.77 -9.09 -14.64
N VAL A 27 16.52 -7.81 -14.33
CA VAL A 27 15.21 -7.31 -13.85
C VAL A 27 14.05 -7.63 -14.80
N ASN A 28 14.29 -7.69 -16.11
CA ASN A 28 13.23 -7.79 -17.10
C ASN A 28 13.24 -9.12 -17.87
N MET A 29 14.05 -10.10 -17.46
CA MET A 29 14.17 -11.38 -18.15
C MET A 29 13.15 -12.41 -17.65
N ASP A 30 12.57 -13.16 -18.60
CA ASP A 30 11.82 -14.39 -18.32
C ASP A 30 12.74 -15.44 -17.65
N GLU A 31 12.23 -16.14 -16.62
CA GLU A 31 12.92 -17.17 -15.83
C GLU A 31 13.56 -18.24 -16.74
N LYS A 32 12.90 -18.57 -17.86
CA LYS A 32 13.41 -19.55 -18.83
C LYS A 32 14.63 -19.02 -19.61
N ALA A 33 14.60 -17.75 -20.00
CA ALA A 33 15.72 -17.10 -20.69
C ALA A 33 16.93 -16.96 -19.74
N LEU A 34 16.67 -16.59 -18.49
CA LEU A 34 17.70 -16.46 -17.45
C LEU A 34 18.38 -17.82 -17.19
N ASN A 35 17.60 -18.88 -17.00
CA ASN A 35 18.12 -20.22 -16.79
C ASN A 35 18.95 -20.74 -17.99
N ASN A 36 18.55 -20.41 -19.22
CA ASN A 36 19.33 -20.76 -20.40
C ASN A 36 20.66 -19.99 -20.46
N SER A 37 20.66 -18.71 -20.09
CA SER A 37 21.88 -17.91 -20.00
C SER A 37 22.83 -18.40 -18.90
N LEU A 38 22.29 -18.81 -17.74
CA LEU A 38 23.07 -19.41 -16.65
C LEU A 38 23.72 -20.73 -17.09
N LYS A 39 22.97 -21.61 -17.77
CA LYS A 39 23.50 -22.88 -18.31
C LYS A 39 24.61 -22.68 -19.33
N TRP A 40 24.48 -21.66 -20.18
CA TRP A 40 25.51 -21.33 -21.17
C TRP A 40 26.79 -20.78 -20.51
N LEU A 41 26.65 -19.97 -19.45
CA LEU A 41 27.78 -19.46 -18.69
C LEU A 41 28.52 -20.57 -17.92
N ASP A 42 27.79 -21.50 -17.27
CA ASP A 42 28.38 -22.69 -16.62
C ASP A 42 29.20 -23.54 -17.61
N ALA A 43 28.75 -23.66 -18.87
CA ALA A 43 29.45 -24.43 -19.90
C ALA A 43 30.77 -23.79 -20.36
N ARG A 44 31.05 -22.52 -20.01
CA ARG A 44 32.22 -21.78 -20.45
C ARG A 44 33.44 -21.95 -19.53
N GLY A 45 33.25 -22.46 -18.31
CA GLY A 45 34.32 -22.93 -17.42
C GLY A 45 35.32 -21.87 -16.97
N ASP A 46 34.92 -20.59 -16.91
CA ASP A 46 35.81 -19.47 -16.62
C ASP A 46 35.61 -19.00 -15.17
N ASN A 47 36.62 -19.16 -14.30
CA ASN A 47 36.49 -18.99 -12.84
C ASN A 47 35.99 -17.59 -12.40
N ALA A 48 36.20 -16.54 -13.22
CA ALA A 48 35.68 -15.20 -12.96
C ALA A 48 34.16 -15.07 -13.20
N VAL A 49 33.61 -15.94 -14.05
CA VAL A 49 32.18 -16.04 -14.34
C VAL A 49 31.46 -16.71 -13.17
N ASP A 50 32.08 -17.68 -12.49
CA ASP A 50 31.49 -18.38 -11.34
C ASP A 50 31.21 -17.44 -10.16
N ALA A 51 32.13 -16.53 -9.83
CA ALA A 51 31.90 -15.53 -8.78
C ALA A 51 30.75 -14.57 -9.12
N SER A 52 30.68 -14.14 -10.39
CA SER A 52 29.62 -13.26 -10.89
C SER A 52 28.26 -13.99 -10.95
N LEU A 53 28.25 -15.29 -11.28
CA LEU A 53 27.07 -16.15 -11.26
C LEU A 53 26.56 -16.38 -9.84
N ILE A 54 27.47 -16.58 -8.87
CA ILE A 54 27.11 -16.70 -7.45
C ILE A 54 26.49 -15.39 -6.97
N GLN A 55 27.08 -14.23 -7.30
CA GLN A 55 26.50 -12.93 -6.95
C GLN A 55 25.16 -12.67 -7.63
N LEU A 56 24.99 -13.04 -8.90
CA LEU A 56 23.72 -12.90 -9.61
C LEU A 56 22.65 -13.82 -9.01
N ARG A 57 22.98 -15.08 -8.70
CA ARG A 57 22.09 -16.02 -8.00
C ARG A 57 21.73 -15.50 -6.61
N GLN A 58 22.69 -14.98 -5.85
CA GLN A 58 22.43 -14.35 -4.54
C GLN A 58 21.56 -13.11 -4.66
N ALA A 59 21.80 -12.26 -5.66
CA ALA A 59 20.98 -11.07 -5.92
C ALA A 59 19.55 -11.44 -6.34
N LEU A 60 19.38 -12.50 -7.14
CA LEU A 60 18.07 -13.04 -7.53
C LEU A 60 17.33 -13.66 -6.34
N VAL A 61 18.02 -14.48 -5.53
CA VAL A 61 17.45 -15.06 -4.30
C VAL A 61 17.08 -13.99 -3.29
N ALA A 62 17.91 -12.95 -3.13
CA ALA A 62 17.60 -11.80 -2.29
C ALA A 62 16.39 -11.00 -2.81
N ARG A 63 16.13 -11.06 -4.11
CA ARG A 63 15.00 -10.39 -4.77
C ARG A 63 13.66 -11.11 -4.63
N GLU A 64 13.68 -12.42 -4.42
CA GLU A 64 12.45 -13.21 -4.27
C GLU A 64 11.85 -13.09 -2.86
N LEU A 65 12.60 -12.56 -1.88
CA LEU A 65 12.21 -12.51 -0.47
C LEU A 65 11.42 -11.26 0.05
N PRO A 66 11.25 -10.13 -0.67
CA PRO A 66 10.60 -8.94 -0.09
C PRO A 66 9.08 -9.08 0.13
N GLN A 67 8.37 -9.86 -0.69
CA GLN A 67 6.91 -9.76 -0.77
C GLN A 67 6.21 -10.20 0.52
N LEU A 68 6.68 -11.27 1.16
CA LEU A 68 6.07 -11.76 2.40
C LEU A 68 6.30 -10.81 3.59
N GLN A 69 7.39 -10.05 3.59
CA GLN A 69 7.66 -9.09 4.68
C GLN A 69 6.62 -7.98 4.74
N GLU A 70 6.01 -7.68 3.60
CA GLU A 70 5.00 -6.65 3.43
C GLU A 70 3.57 -7.13 3.73
N VAL A 71 3.35 -8.45 3.79
CA VAL A 71 2.04 -9.03 4.11
C VAL A 71 1.82 -9.01 5.63
N HIS A 72 0.64 -8.57 6.06
CA HIS A 72 0.26 -8.67 7.47
C HIS A 72 0.20 -10.15 7.90
N PRO A 73 0.83 -10.55 9.01
CA PRO A 73 1.01 -11.96 9.37
C PRO A 73 -0.31 -12.73 9.58
N GLU A 74 -1.40 -12.02 9.86
CA GLU A 74 -2.72 -12.64 10.00
C GLU A 74 -3.32 -13.13 8.68
N TRP A 75 -2.98 -12.50 7.55
CA TRP A 75 -3.32 -13.03 6.22
C TRP A 75 -2.61 -14.37 5.96
N MET A 76 -1.33 -14.44 6.31
CA MET A 76 -0.56 -15.70 6.23
C MET A 76 -1.14 -16.77 7.15
N LEU A 77 -1.50 -16.40 8.39
CA LEU A 77 -2.12 -17.30 9.35
C LEU A 77 -3.41 -17.91 8.79
N ARG A 78 -4.25 -17.12 8.11
CA ARG A 78 -5.49 -17.60 7.50
C ARG A 78 -5.23 -18.67 6.43
N VAL A 79 -4.23 -18.46 5.57
CA VAL A 79 -3.83 -19.43 4.54
C VAL A 79 -3.25 -20.69 5.19
N LEU A 80 -2.29 -20.52 6.11
CA LEU A 80 -1.59 -21.62 6.79
C LEU A 80 -2.52 -22.45 7.70
N SER A 81 -3.61 -21.88 8.20
CA SER A 81 -4.59 -22.61 9.04
C SER A 81 -5.36 -23.69 8.28
N CYS A 82 -5.33 -23.65 6.95
CA CYS A 82 -5.94 -24.66 6.07
C CYS A 82 -4.93 -25.72 5.61
N GLU A 83 -3.64 -25.55 5.91
CA GLU A 83 -2.57 -26.41 5.44
C GLU A 83 -2.26 -27.56 6.40
N THR A 84 -1.55 -28.58 5.89
CA THR A 84 -1.08 -29.68 6.74
C THR A 84 0.07 -29.23 7.67
N PRO A 85 0.20 -29.77 8.90
CA PRO A 85 1.25 -29.36 9.84
C PRO A 85 2.67 -29.44 9.28
N ARG A 86 2.93 -30.43 8.42
CA ARG A 86 4.22 -30.59 7.74
C ARG A 86 4.49 -29.46 6.74
N VAL A 87 3.49 -29.07 5.95
CA VAL A 87 3.60 -27.94 5.00
C VAL A 87 3.79 -26.63 5.76
N VAL A 88 3.03 -26.40 6.84
CA VAL A 88 3.18 -25.22 7.71
C VAL A 88 4.62 -25.10 8.24
N ALA A 89 5.17 -26.18 8.80
CA ALA A 89 6.54 -26.19 9.31
C ALA A 89 7.59 -25.89 8.23
N ILE A 90 7.38 -26.37 7.00
CA ILE A 90 8.27 -26.07 5.86
C ILE A 90 8.17 -24.60 5.46
N LEU A 91 6.95 -24.06 5.33
CA LEU A 91 6.72 -22.68 4.89
C LEU A 91 7.21 -21.65 5.90
N LEU A 92 7.05 -21.91 7.20
CA LEU A 92 7.52 -21.00 8.27
C LEU A 92 9.03 -20.77 8.25
N ARG A 93 9.82 -21.63 7.61
CA ARG A 93 11.27 -21.43 7.41
C ARG A 93 11.58 -20.23 6.50
N TYR A 94 10.64 -19.80 5.67
CA TYR A 94 10.78 -18.72 4.70
C TYR A 94 10.11 -17.42 5.12
N VAL A 95 9.27 -17.49 6.16
CA VAL A 95 8.61 -16.32 6.72
C VAL A 95 9.62 -15.58 7.62
N PRO A 96 9.67 -14.23 7.57
CA PRO A 96 10.51 -13.45 8.48
C PRO A 96 10.29 -13.84 9.95
N SER A 97 11.37 -13.94 10.73
CA SER A 97 11.31 -14.50 12.09
C SER A 97 10.26 -13.85 12.98
N LYS A 98 10.08 -12.51 12.90
CA LYS A 98 9.05 -11.77 13.65
C LYS A 98 7.63 -12.24 13.29
N GLN A 99 7.35 -12.41 12.01
CA GLN A 99 6.05 -12.89 11.51
C GLN A 99 5.87 -14.38 11.81
N ALA A 100 6.92 -15.19 11.67
CA ALA A 100 6.88 -16.62 11.98
C ALA A 100 6.53 -16.86 13.45
N LEU A 101 7.13 -16.11 14.39
CA LEU A 101 6.78 -16.15 15.81
C LEU A 101 5.32 -15.75 16.05
N TYR A 102 4.86 -14.65 15.45
CA TYR A 102 3.46 -14.22 15.55
C TYR A 102 2.49 -15.32 15.09
N ILE A 103 2.79 -15.97 13.96
CA ILE A 103 1.98 -17.05 13.40
C ILE A 103 2.04 -18.27 14.32
N MET A 104 3.23 -18.65 14.79
CA MET A 104 3.42 -19.74 15.74
C MET A 104 2.70 -19.53 17.06
N ASP A 105 2.48 -18.30 17.50
CA ASP A 105 1.71 -18.03 18.72
C ASP A 105 0.20 -18.20 18.49
N ARG A 106 -0.30 -17.87 17.30
CA ARG A 106 -1.74 -17.86 16.99
C ARG A 106 -2.25 -19.07 16.20
N LEU A 107 -1.38 -19.97 15.76
CA LEU A 107 -1.79 -21.18 15.08
C LEU A 107 -2.78 -22.01 15.94
N PRO A 108 -3.71 -22.75 15.33
CA PRO A 108 -4.54 -23.71 16.06
C PRO A 108 -3.69 -24.79 16.74
N ALA A 109 -3.99 -25.14 18.00
CA ALA A 109 -3.24 -26.16 18.77
C ALA A 109 -3.13 -27.49 18.01
N ARG A 110 -4.20 -27.93 17.33
CA ARG A 110 -4.22 -29.12 16.48
C ARG A 110 -3.10 -29.18 15.42
N ILE A 111 -2.67 -28.02 14.92
CA ILE A 111 -1.59 -27.91 13.93
C ILE A 111 -0.25 -27.92 14.67
N LYS A 112 -0.10 -27.11 15.73
CA LYS A 112 1.12 -27.01 16.54
C LYS A 112 1.57 -28.36 17.10
N ASP A 113 0.65 -29.10 17.70
CA ASP A 113 0.95 -30.38 18.38
C ASP A 113 1.38 -31.47 17.39
N ARG A 114 1.05 -31.31 16.11
CA ARG A 114 1.36 -32.25 15.03
C ARG A 114 2.46 -31.74 14.10
N MET A 115 3.06 -30.59 14.40
CA MET A 115 4.15 -30.08 13.59
C MET A 115 5.36 -31.01 13.72
N PRO A 116 6.02 -31.35 12.61
CA PRO A 116 7.26 -32.10 12.66
C PRO A 116 8.34 -31.29 13.39
N SER A 117 9.37 -32.00 13.88
CA SER A 117 10.52 -31.32 14.45
C SER A 117 11.20 -30.43 13.41
N VAL A 118 11.98 -29.45 13.88
CA VAL A 118 12.76 -28.58 12.98
C VAL A 118 13.66 -29.43 12.08
N VAL A 119 14.30 -30.47 12.61
CA VAL A 119 15.20 -31.35 11.83
C VAL A 119 14.45 -32.05 10.68
N ASP A 120 13.23 -32.53 10.95
CA ASP A 120 12.41 -33.21 9.95
C ASP A 120 11.94 -32.24 8.85
N ALA A 121 11.60 -31.00 9.22
CA ALA A 121 11.24 -29.95 8.26
C ALA A 121 12.43 -29.53 7.37
N PHE A 122 13.67 -29.71 7.86
CA PHE A 122 14.90 -29.44 7.11
C PHE A 122 15.32 -30.60 6.19
N SER A 123 14.80 -31.80 6.42
CA SER A 123 15.08 -32.98 5.60
C SER A 123 14.34 -33.00 4.25
N VAL A 124 13.47 -32.03 4.00
CA VAL A 124 12.68 -31.96 2.76
C VAL A 124 13.54 -31.44 1.60
N PRO A 125 13.55 -32.12 0.43
CA PRO A 125 14.33 -31.68 -0.72
C PRO A 125 14.00 -30.26 -1.17
N THR A 126 15.03 -29.44 -1.41
CA THR A 126 14.90 -28.04 -1.84
C THR A 126 13.91 -27.80 -2.99
N PRO A 127 13.84 -28.65 -4.05
CA PRO A 127 12.88 -28.44 -5.13
C PRO A 127 11.42 -28.47 -4.66
N VAL A 128 11.08 -29.41 -3.77
CA VAL A 128 9.72 -29.52 -3.19
C VAL A 128 9.40 -28.27 -2.40
N VAL A 129 10.37 -27.81 -1.60
CA VAL A 129 10.21 -26.62 -0.78
C VAL A 129 10.01 -25.36 -1.63
N GLN A 130 10.77 -25.21 -2.72
CA GLN A 130 10.59 -24.11 -3.67
C GLN A 130 9.22 -24.15 -4.34
N THR A 131 8.71 -25.34 -4.70
CA THR A 131 7.35 -25.47 -5.23
C THR A 131 6.29 -25.04 -4.22
N LEU A 132 6.38 -25.52 -2.97
CA LEU A 132 5.45 -25.13 -1.91
C LEU A 132 5.49 -23.63 -1.64
N ARG A 133 6.70 -23.05 -1.61
CA ARG A 133 6.91 -21.62 -1.46
C ARG A 133 6.24 -20.83 -2.58
N ARG A 134 6.47 -21.19 -3.85
CA ARG A 134 5.85 -20.51 -5.00
C ARG A 134 4.33 -20.59 -4.94
N GLN A 135 3.78 -21.75 -4.60
CA GLN A 135 2.32 -21.91 -4.42
C GLN A 135 1.78 -21.01 -3.30
N PHE A 136 2.52 -20.91 -2.18
CA PHE A 136 2.16 -20.02 -1.09
C PHE A 136 2.20 -18.54 -1.51
N GLU A 137 3.25 -18.12 -2.23
CA GLU A 137 3.42 -16.75 -2.73
C GLU A 137 2.36 -16.35 -3.76
N VAL A 138 1.80 -17.29 -4.52
CA VAL A 138 0.70 -17.02 -5.47
C VAL A 138 -0.51 -16.40 -4.77
N HIS A 139 -0.77 -16.75 -3.50
CA HIS A 139 -1.85 -16.15 -2.71
C HIS A 139 -1.64 -14.64 -2.45
N PHE A 140 -0.41 -14.15 -2.59
CA PHE A 140 -0.01 -12.76 -2.32
C PHE A 140 0.60 -12.07 -3.54
N SER A 141 0.44 -12.66 -4.73
CA SER A 141 1.07 -12.22 -5.99
C SER A 141 0.72 -10.79 -6.43
N THR A 142 -0.30 -10.18 -5.82
CA THR A 142 -0.71 -8.80 -6.08
C THR A 142 0.24 -7.79 -5.47
N LEU A 143 1.11 -8.21 -4.55
CA LEU A 143 2.22 -7.42 -4.05
C LEU A 143 3.36 -7.43 -5.07
N LYS A 144 3.22 -6.66 -6.14
CA LYS A 144 4.36 -6.37 -7.01
C LYS A 144 5.36 -5.52 -6.23
N ASN A 145 6.64 -5.88 -6.32
CA ASN A 145 7.74 -5.07 -5.80
C ASN A 145 7.84 -3.81 -6.67
N ASN A 146 6.98 -2.83 -6.40
CA ASN A 146 7.04 -1.55 -7.08
C ASN A 146 8.21 -0.78 -6.47
N THR A 147 9.31 -0.73 -7.23
CA THR A 147 10.30 0.34 -7.03
C THR A 147 9.57 1.64 -7.31
N VAL A 148 9.68 2.61 -6.39
CA VAL A 148 9.08 3.94 -6.56
C VAL A 148 9.72 4.58 -7.78
N THR A 149 9.05 4.54 -8.92
CA THR A 149 9.58 5.07 -10.19
C THR A 149 8.78 6.27 -10.68
N ASN A 150 7.50 6.36 -10.34
CA ASN A 150 6.66 7.50 -10.67
C ASN A 150 6.32 8.34 -9.43
N THR A 151 5.68 9.48 -9.67
CA THR A 151 5.16 10.38 -8.63
C THR A 151 3.65 10.17 -8.35
N GLY A 152 3.11 9.02 -8.75
CA GLY A 152 1.67 8.77 -8.78
C GLY A 152 1.08 8.19 -7.49
N PHE A 153 -0.24 8.29 -7.35
CA PHE A 153 -1.01 7.69 -6.25
C PHE A 153 -0.85 6.16 -6.16
N ASN A 154 -0.63 5.49 -7.30
CA ASN A 154 -0.39 4.05 -7.36
C ASN A 154 0.90 3.60 -6.67
N GLU A 155 1.85 4.51 -6.46
CA GLU A 155 3.10 4.19 -5.79
C GLU A 155 2.90 3.88 -4.31
N LEU A 156 1.77 4.29 -3.71
CA LEU A 156 1.45 3.98 -2.33
C LEU A 156 1.44 2.48 -2.02
N SER A 157 1.35 1.60 -3.02
CA SER A 157 1.55 0.16 -2.84
C SER A 157 2.95 -0.21 -2.31
N ALA A 158 3.94 0.67 -2.45
CA ALA A 158 5.30 0.53 -1.92
C ALA A 158 5.45 0.94 -0.44
N LEU A 159 4.37 1.40 0.22
CA LEU A 159 4.38 1.71 1.66
C LEU A 159 4.53 0.43 2.47
N GLY A 160 5.47 0.41 3.41
CA GLY A 160 5.66 -0.70 4.34
C GLY A 160 4.39 -1.05 5.14
N TYR A 161 4.23 -2.31 5.55
CA TYR A 161 3.10 -2.69 6.43
C TYR A 161 3.09 -1.94 7.77
N GLU A 162 4.26 -1.51 8.27
CA GLU A 162 4.36 -0.66 9.49
C GLU A 162 4.17 0.83 9.21
N GLU A 163 4.34 1.26 7.96
CA GLU A 163 4.20 2.64 7.51
C GLU A 163 2.73 3.00 7.27
N LEU A 164 1.97 2.06 6.70
CA LEU A 164 0.59 2.28 6.30
C LEU A 164 -0.31 2.70 7.47
N PRO A 165 -0.25 2.08 8.68
CA PRO A 165 -1.02 2.55 9.82
C PRO A 165 -0.67 3.97 10.28
N LYS A 166 0.60 4.37 10.14
CA LYS A 166 1.05 5.73 10.49
C LYS A 166 0.47 6.76 9.52
N LEU A 167 0.45 6.44 8.23
CA LEU A 167 -0.22 7.27 7.22
C LEU A 167 -1.71 7.39 7.50
N MET A 168 -2.41 6.27 7.74
CA MET A 168 -3.85 6.30 8.05
C MET A 168 -4.14 7.15 9.29
N LYS A 169 -3.35 7.04 10.36
CA LYS A 169 -3.51 7.88 11.54
C LYS A 169 -3.31 9.37 11.23
N ASP A 170 -2.27 9.73 10.45
CA ASP A 170 -2.05 11.13 10.03
C ASP A 170 -3.19 11.67 9.17
N LEU A 171 -3.71 10.85 8.25
CA LEU A 171 -4.87 11.19 7.44
C LEU A 171 -6.11 11.41 8.30
N GLY A 172 -6.29 10.61 9.36
CA GLY A 172 -7.36 10.82 10.34
C GLY A 172 -7.29 12.17 11.03
N VAL A 173 -6.09 12.59 11.43
CA VAL A 173 -5.88 13.94 11.99
C VAL A 173 -6.16 15.03 10.94
N HIS A 174 -5.80 14.81 9.66
CA HIS A 174 -6.16 15.73 8.57
C HIS A 174 -7.66 15.87 8.40
N GLU A 175 -8.36 14.74 8.36
CA GLU A 175 -9.77 14.70 8.08
C GLU A 175 -10.56 15.35 9.21
N LEU A 176 -10.12 15.15 10.47
CA LEU A 176 -10.65 15.89 11.61
C LEU A 176 -10.38 17.40 11.47
N ALA A 177 -9.18 17.80 11.07
CA ALA A 177 -8.87 19.21 10.86
C ALA A 177 -9.80 19.82 9.79
N LEU A 178 -10.03 19.13 8.67
CA LEU A 178 -10.96 19.56 7.62
C LEU A 178 -12.39 19.68 8.15
N ALA A 179 -12.87 18.69 8.90
CA ALA A 179 -14.23 18.68 9.40
C ALA A 179 -14.49 19.75 10.48
N PHE A 180 -13.45 20.20 11.19
CA PHE A 180 -13.53 21.23 12.22
C PHE A 180 -12.93 22.57 11.78
N ALA A 181 -12.63 22.75 10.48
CA ALA A 181 -12.03 23.98 9.95
C ALA A 181 -12.91 25.22 10.18
N ASP A 182 -14.23 25.04 10.23
CA ASP A 182 -15.23 26.09 10.46
C ASP A 182 -15.89 26.01 11.85
N ALA A 183 -15.35 25.18 12.76
CA ALA A 183 -15.88 25.01 14.10
C ALA A 183 -15.43 26.14 15.04
N ASP A 184 -16.24 26.43 16.07
CA ASP A 184 -15.88 27.41 17.08
C ASP A 184 -14.72 26.90 17.98
N PRO A 185 -13.95 27.81 18.61
CA PRO A 185 -12.81 27.43 19.44
C PRO A 185 -13.16 26.50 20.62
N LEU A 186 -14.38 26.58 21.18
CA LEU A 186 -14.78 25.72 22.30
C LEU A 186 -15.01 24.28 21.82
N SER A 187 -15.60 24.10 20.63
CA SER A 187 -15.75 22.79 19.98
C SER A 187 -14.40 22.15 19.70
N ILE A 188 -13.44 22.91 19.16
CA ILE A 188 -12.07 22.42 18.91
C ILE A 188 -11.38 22.05 20.23
N GLN A 189 -11.55 22.86 21.28
CA GLN A 189 -11.00 22.57 22.60
C GLN A 189 -11.60 21.30 23.21
N ALA A 190 -12.92 21.11 23.10
CA ALA A 190 -13.60 19.92 23.60
C ALA A 190 -13.13 18.64 22.89
N LEU A 191 -12.95 18.69 21.57
CA LEU A 191 -12.37 17.58 20.81
C LEU A 191 -10.91 17.32 21.22
N SER A 192 -10.10 18.37 21.36
CA SER A 192 -8.69 18.27 21.75
C SER A 192 -8.52 17.55 23.09
N LYS A 193 -9.41 17.78 24.06
CA LYS A 193 -9.40 17.12 25.38
C LYS A 193 -9.64 15.59 25.33
N ARG A 194 -10.16 15.07 24.20
CA ARG A 194 -10.43 13.63 24.02
C ARG A 194 -9.33 12.90 23.26
N LEU A 195 -8.35 13.64 22.73
CA LEU A 195 -7.22 13.09 21.99
C LEU A 195 -5.97 13.03 22.88
N PRO A 196 -5.01 12.13 22.59
CA PRO A 196 -3.67 12.23 23.17
C PRO A 196 -3.05 13.59 22.90
N ASP A 197 -2.28 14.13 23.86
CA ASP A 197 -1.70 15.49 23.76
C ASP A 197 -0.92 15.74 22.47
N SER A 198 -0.19 14.73 21.98
CA SER A 198 0.56 14.82 20.72
C SER A 198 -0.36 15.01 19.51
N GLU A 199 -1.47 14.28 19.46
CA GLU A 199 -2.45 14.35 18.38
C GLU A 199 -3.30 15.62 18.48
N ALA A 200 -3.64 16.07 19.69
CA ALA A 200 -4.36 17.33 19.92
C ALA A 200 -3.55 18.54 19.40
N ARG A 201 -2.23 18.58 19.67
CA ARG A 201 -1.34 19.62 19.13
C ARG A 201 -1.27 19.57 17.60
N ARG A 202 -1.12 18.37 17.02
CA ARG A 202 -1.12 18.17 15.56
C ARG A 202 -2.42 18.63 14.93
N LEU A 203 -3.57 18.31 15.53
CA LEU A 203 -4.89 18.74 15.06
C LEU A 203 -5.01 20.27 15.02
N GLN A 204 -4.68 20.94 16.12
CA GLN A 204 -4.76 22.41 16.20
C GLN A 204 -3.84 23.09 15.19
N GLU A 205 -2.62 22.59 15.05
CA GLU A 205 -1.67 23.11 14.08
C GLU A 205 -2.19 22.94 12.64
N ARG A 206 -2.78 21.79 12.36
CA ARG A 206 -3.33 21.50 11.04
C ARG A 206 -4.53 22.38 10.70
N ILE A 207 -5.44 22.63 11.66
CA ILE A 207 -6.55 23.57 11.49
C ILE A 207 -6.03 24.97 11.11
N ARG A 208 -4.95 25.45 11.76
CA ARG A 208 -4.35 26.76 11.43
C ARG A 208 -3.73 26.80 10.03
N GLN A 209 -3.23 25.67 9.54
CA GLN A 209 -2.61 25.55 8.22
C GLN A 209 -3.63 25.38 7.08
N LEU A 210 -4.90 25.08 7.40
CA LEU A 210 -5.96 24.97 6.42
C LEU A 210 -6.40 26.38 6.00
N ASP A 211 -6.03 26.79 4.79
CA ASP A 211 -6.48 28.03 4.15
C ASP A 211 -7.15 27.71 2.81
N GLY A 212 -8.21 28.45 2.48
CA GLY A 212 -8.92 28.33 1.21
C GLY A 212 -9.57 26.97 0.93
N VAL A 213 -9.91 26.19 1.97
CA VAL A 213 -10.50 24.85 1.79
C VAL A 213 -11.93 24.95 1.25
N SER A 214 -12.28 24.13 0.26
CA SER A 214 -13.63 24.13 -0.30
C SER A 214 -14.67 23.68 0.72
N LYS A 215 -15.83 24.34 0.74
CA LYS A 215 -16.98 23.96 1.60
C LYS A 215 -17.45 22.53 1.33
N THR A 216 -17.30 22.05 0.09
CA THR A 216 -17.64 20.68 -0.31
C THR A 216 -16.75 19.65 0.37
N LEU A 217 -15.44 19.92 0.46
CA LEU A 217 -14.49 19.03 1.14
C LEU A 217 -14.71 19.02 2.65
N ILE A 218 -14.97 20.19 3.27
CA ILE A 218 -15.33 20.28 4.71
C ILE A 218 -16.59 19.44 5.00
N ARG A 219 -17.64 19.59 4.17
CA ARG A 219 -18.89 18.83 4.32
C ARG A 219 -18.65 17.33 4.17
N ASP A 220 -17.87 16.92 3.17
CA ASP A 220 -17.55 15.50 2.97
C ASP A 220 -16.73 14.92 4.14
N ALA A 221 -15.82 15.70 4.72
CA ALA A 221 -15.06 15.31 5.91
C ALA A 221 -15.95 15.14 7.16
N LYS A 222 -16.90 16.05 7.37
CA LYS A 222 -17.92 15.90 8.43
C LYS A 222 -18.70 14.61 8.27
N PHE A 223 -19.13 14.28 7.05
CA PHE A 223 -19.79 13.00 6.78
C PHE A 223 -18.89 11.78 7.01
N THR A 224 -17.58 11.87 6.71
CA THR A 224 -16.63 10.80 7.02
C THR A 224 -16.66 10.44 8.50
N ILE A 225 -16.69 11.45 9.38
CA ILE A 225 -16.67 11.25 10.83
C ILE A 225 -18.01 10.71 11.34
N LEU A 226 -19.13 11.23 10.83
CA LEU A 226 -20.47 10.79 11.25
C LEU A 226 -20.78 9.33 10.89
N ASP A 227 -20.09 8.79 9.88
CA ASP A 227 -20.27 7.41 9.41
C ASP A 227 -19.53 6.38 10.30
N ILE A 228 -18.72 6.84 11.25
CA ILE A 228 -17.95 5.99 12.17
C ILE A 228 -18.80 5.64 13.39
N ASP A 229 -18.89 4.34 13.68
CA ASP A 229 -19.48 3.89 14.94
C ASP A 229 -18.52 4.23 16.08
N THR A 230 -18.91 5.15 16.96
CA THR A 230 -18.04 5.66 18.02
C THR A 230 -18.09 4.84 19.30
N GLN A 231 -18.90 3.78 19.35
CA GLN A 231 -19.05 2.99 20.56
C GLN A 231 -17.75 2.23 20.89
N ALA A 232 -17.15 2.59 22.03
CA ALA A 232 -15.98 1.93 22.62
C ALA A 232 -14.65 1.98 21.82
N ILE A 233 -14.51 2.92 20.88
CA ILE A 233 -13.28 3.05 20.10
C ILE A 233 -12.23 3.90 20.85
N LEU A 234 -11.00 3.37 20.97
CA LEU A 234 -9.86 4.11 21.49
C LEU A 234 -9.48 5.26 20.54
N PRO A 235 -8.99 6.42 21.05
CA PRO A 235 -8.68 7.58 20.20
C PRO A 235 -7.77 7.27 19.00
N ASP A 236 -6.76 6.42 19.19
CA ASP A 236 -5.84 6.03 18.12
C ASP A 236 -6.51 5.19 17.03
N GLN A 237 -7.39 4.27 17.43
CA GLN A 237 -8.16 3.45 16.50
C GLN A 237 -9.19 4.30 15.75
N PHE A 238 -9.80 5.28 16.43
CA PHE A 238 -10.70 6.25 15.81
C PHE A 238 -9.98 7.05 14.72
N LEU A 239 -8.80 7.62 15.02
CA LEU A 239 -8.00 8.34 14.03
C LEU A 239 -7.62 7.45 12.84
N PHE A 240 -7.20 6.22 13.10
CA PHE A 240 -6.89 5.27 12.04
C PHE A 240 -8.11 5.01 11.14
N GLU A 241 -9.30 4.79 11.71
CA GLU A 241 -10.52 4.51 10.95
C GLU A 241 -10.99 5.73 10.15
N VAL A 242 -10.95 6.94 10.73
CA VAL A 242 -11.22 8.19 10.02
C VAL A 242 -10.32 8.31 8.80
N GLY A 243 -9.02 8.09 8.96
CA GLY A 243 -8.05 8.19 7.88
C GLY A 243 -8.24 7.12 6.82
N LEU A 244 -8.59 5.89 7.21
CA LEU A 244 -8.89 4.80 6.30
C LEU A 244 -10.12 5.11 5.44
N ARG A 245 -11.17 5.70 6.02
CA ARG A 245 -12.35 6.16 5.26
C ARG A 245 -12.03 7.31 4.33
N ALA A 246 -11.24 8.29 4.78
CA ALA A 246 -10.76 9.37 3.95
C ALA A 246 -9.95 8.86 2.75
N PHE A 247 -9.08 7.86 2.99
CA PHE A 247 -8.31 7.17 1.96
C PHE A 247 -9.20 6.43 0.97
N ALA A 248 -10.16 5.63 1.46
CA ALA A 248 -11.10 4.89 0.61
C ALA A 248 -11.92 5.82 -0.31
N LYS A 249 -12.28 7.03 0.16
CA LYS A 249 -12.95 8.05 -0.66
C LYS A 249 -12.07 8.65 -1.76
N ALA A 250 -10.74 8.55 -1.63
CA ALA A 250 -9.78 9.02 -2.63
C ALA A 250 -9.52 7.99 -3.75
N CYS A 251 -9.82 6.72 -3.50
CA CYS A 251 -9.64 5.65 -4.47
C CYS A 251 -10.64 5.75 -5.63
N VAL A 252 -10.22 5.32 -6.83
CA VAL A 252 -11.10 5.10 -7.98
C VAL A 252 -11.10 3.62 -8.36
N ALA A 253 -12.06 3.22 -9.20
CA ALA A 253 -12.17 1.85 -9.70
C ALA A 253 -10.91 1.34 -10.42
N THR A 254 -10.11 2.22 -11.05
CA THR A 254 -8.85 1.82 -11.71
C THR A 254 -7.71 1.52 -10.73
N ASP A 255 -7.85 1.85 -9.44
CA ASP A 255 -6.82 1.61 -8.43
C ASP A 255 -6.90 0.18 -7.85
N HIS A 256 -7.56 -0.76 -8.52
CA HIS A 256 -7.84 -2.08 -7.95
C HIS A 256 -6.57 -2.79 -7.43
N ASP A 257 -5.51 -2.79 -8.23
CA ASP A 257 -4.22 -3.38 -7.87
C ASP A 257 -3.59 -2.70 -6.64
N LEU A 258 -3.68 -1.37 -6.56
CA LEU A 258 -3.20 -0.60 -5.40
C LEU A 258 -3.97 -0.99 -4.14
N ILE A 259 -5.30 -0.98 -4.21
CA ILE A 259 -6.17 -1.28 -3.07
C ILE A 259 -5.93 -2.71 -2.59
N GLN A 260 -5.78 -3.66 -3.51
CA GLN A 260 -5.50 -5.05 -3.18
C GLN A 260 -4.11 -5.23 -2.57
N ALA A 261 -3.09 -4.51 -3.06
CA ALA A 261 -1.78 -4.52 -2.44
C ALA A 261 -1.85 -3.98 -1.00
N LEU A 262 -2.49 -2.82 -0.80
CA LEU A 262 -2.63 -2.20 0.52
C LEU A 262 -3.46 -3.03 1.51
N SER A 263 -4.53 -3.70 1.05
CA SER A 263 -5.38 -4.51 1.92
C SER A 263 -4.63 -5.71 2.52
N LEU A 264 -3.67 -6.28 1.78
CA LEU A 264 -2.80 -7.35 2.27
C LEU A 264 -1.80 -6.89 3.33
N LYS A 265 -1.52 -5.58 3.41
CA LYS A 265 -0.64 -4.98 4.44
C LYS A 265 -1.39 -4.62 5.73
N LEU A 266 -2.72 -4.61 5.69
CA LEU A 266 -3.59 -4.32 6.82
C LEU A 266 -4.08 -5.61 7.49
N GLU A 267 -4.62 -5.48 8.71
CA GLU A 267 -5.37 -6.56 9.36
C GLU A 267 -6.49 -7.05 8.42
N PRO A 268 -6.75 -8.37 8.31
CA PRO A 268 -7.69 -8.89 7.33
C PRO A 268 -9.07 -8.23 7.34
N LYS A 269 -9.65 -8.00 8.53
CA LYS A 269 -10.95 -7.32 8.66
C LYS A 269 -10.93 -5.92 8.06
N VAL A 270 -9.84 -5.19 8.31
CA VAL A 270 -9.64 -3.81 7.82
C VAL A 270 -9.36 -3.80 6.32
N GLY A 271 -8.52 -4.72 5.85
CA GLY A 271 -8.21 -4.86 4.42
C GLY A 271 -9.43 -5.25 3.59
N GLU A 272 -10.24 -6.19 4.07
CA GLU A 272 -11.51 -6.58 3.45
C GLU A 272 -12.50 -5.41 3.41
N TRP A 273 -12.59 -4.64 4.50
CA TRP A 273 -13.41 -3.44 4.54
C TRP A 273 -12.93 -2.41 3.51
N LEU A 274 -11.62 -2.17 3.40
CA LEU A 274 -11.06 -1.21 2.44
C LEU A 274 -11.40 -1.61 1.00
N LEU A 275 -11.22 -2.89 0.67
CA LEU A 275 -11.61 -3.45 -0.63
C LEU A 275 -13.10 -3.22 -0.91
N ALA A 276 -13.97 -3.52 0.05
CA ALA A 276 -15.41 -3.38 -0.11
C ALA A 276 -15.87 -1.91 -0.26
N GLN A 277 -15.15 -0.95 0.33
CA GLN A 277 -15.50 0.47 0.23
C GLN A 277 -14.98 1.10 -1.06
N ALA A 278 -13.77 0.75 -1.47
CA ALA A 278 -13.16 1.34 -2.64
C ALA A 278 -13.88 0.94 -3.95
N THR A 279 -14.57 -0.21 -3.98
CA THR A 279 -15.40 -0.58 -5.15
C THR A 279 -16.72 0.18 -5.24
N ARG A 280 -17.20 0.82 -4.17
CA ARG A 280 -18.55 1.40 -4.11
C ARG A 280 -18.67 2.82 -4.67
N LYS A 281 -17.56 3.55 -4.86
CA LYS A 281 -17.61 4.98 -5.18
C LYS A 281 -16.81 5.31 -6.43
N ALA A 282 -17.45 6.00 -7.38
CA ALA A 282 -16.74 6.70 -8.44
C ALA A 282 -16.19 8.01 -7.86
N SER A 283 -14.86 8.18 -7.87
CA SER A 283 -14.24 9.42 -7.38
C SER A 283 -14.39 10.51 -8.44
N GLY A 284 -15.21 11.53 -8.14
CA GLY A 284 -15.24 12.79 -8.90
C GLY A 284 -14.09 13.72 -8.49
N GLU A 285 -14.28 15.03 -8.64
CA GLU A 285 -13.28 16.05 -8.27
C GLU A 285 -12.83 15.96 -6.80
N LEU A 286 -13.73 15.61 -5.88
CA LEU A 286 -13.38 15.38 -4.47
C LEU A 286 -12.33 14.28 -4.29
N GLY A 287 -12.40 13.21 -5.09
CA GLY A 287 -11.41 12.14 -5.03
C GLY A 287 -10.03 12.61 -5.46
N LYS A 288 -9.94 13.43 -6.52
CA LYS A 288 -8.67 14.05 -6.96
C LYS A 288 -8.08 14.95 -5.88
N MET A 289 -8.91 15.79 -5.24
CA MET A 289 -8.47 16.64 -4.13
C MET A 289 -7.91 15.80 -2.97
N ARG A 290 -8.62 14.71 -2.59
CA ARG A 290 -8.17 13.81 -1.53
C ARG A 290 -6.88 13.09 -1.87
N ARG A 291 -6.71 12.64 -3.13
CA ARG A 291 -5.44 12.04 -3.58
C ARG A 291 -4.28 13.03 -3.44
N HIS A 292 -4.48 14.29 -3.83
CA HIS A 292 -3.45 15.31 -3.67
C HIS A 292 -3.06 15.50 -2.20
N ILE A 293 -4.06 15.61 -1.31
CA ILE A 293 -3.84 15.68 0.14
C ILE A 293 -3.04 14.47 0.62
N ILE A 294 -3.43 13.25 0.24
CA ILE A 294 -2.74 12.03 0.68
C ILE A 294 -1.27 12.04 0.25
N MET A 295 -0.99 12.42 -1.00
CA MET A 295 0.39 12.51 -1.50
C MET A 295 1.20 13.59 -0.77
N GLU A 296 0.62 14.76 -0.51
CA GLU A 296 1.25 15.80 0.30
C GLU A 296 1.59 15.28 1.70
N ARG A 297 0.67 14.52 2.31
CA ARG A 297 0.90 13.95 3.64
C ARG A 297 1.98 12.89 3.68
N VAL A 298 2.09 12.06 2.65
CA VAL A 298 3.20 11.12 2.53
C VAL A 298 4.55 11.86 2.50
N VAL A 299 4.67 12.94 1.73
CA VAL A 299 5.89 13.76 1.69
C VAL A 299 6.18 14.40 3.05
N VAL A 300 5.18 14.97 3.72
CA VAL A 300 5.34 15.57 5.05
C VAL A 300 5.84 14.55 6.07
N LEU A 301 5.23 13.35 6.12
CA LEU A 301 5.62 12.30 7.05
C LEU A 301 7.02 11.75 6.74
N SER A 302 7.39 11.66 5.46
CA SER A 302 8.73 11.26 5.04
C SER A 302 9.80 12.28 5.43
N ARG A 303 9.52 13.59 5.29
CA ARG A 303 10.40 14.66 5.78
C ARG A 303 10.56 14.66 7.30
N ALA A 304 9.53 14.22 8.01
CA ALA A 304 9.57 14.03 9.46
C ALA A 304 10.30 12.74 9.90
N GLY A 305 10.76 11.90 8.96
CA GLY A 305 11.39 10.61 9.27
C GLY A 305 10.43 9.54 9.81
N ILE A 306 9.12 9.74 9.66
CA ILE A 306 8.09 8.79 10.10
C ILE A 306 7.90 7.69 9.04
N LEU A 307 7.99 8.08 7.77
CA LEU A 307 8.06 7.21 6.60
C LEU A 307 9.47 7.21 6.03
N ASP A 308 9.79 6.20 5.22
CA ASP A 308 11.05 6.05 4.50
C ASP A 308 11.39 7.32 3.69
N ALA A 309 12.68 7.69 3.68
CA ALA A 309 13.19 8.86 2.97
C ALA A 309 12.97 8.79 1.45
N LYS A 310 12.77 7.59 0.87
CA LYS A 310 12.47 7.43 -0.56
C LYS A 310 11.26 8.25 -1.03
N TRP A 311 10.33 8.51 -0.12
CA TRP A 311 9.12 9.29 -0.39
C TRP A 311 9.36 10.81 -0.49
N GLN A 312 10.52 11.32 -0.07
CA GLN A 312 10.86 12.74 -0.20
C GLN A 312 11.08 13.17 -1.65
N LEU A 313 11.41 12.21 -2.52
CA LEU A 313 11.67 12.43 -3.94
C LEU A 313 10.39 12.65 -4.75
N LEU A 314 9.22 12.46 -4.14
CA LEU A 314 7.95 12.73 -4.79
C LEU A 314 7.77 14.25 -4.95
N GLU A 315 7.91 14.73 -6.19
CA GLU A 315 7.45 16.06 -6.56
C GLU A 315 5.92 16.08 -6.51
N VAL A 316 5.37 16.58 -5.40
CA VAL A 316 3.95 16.90 -5.32
C VAL A 316 3.77 18.14 -6.19
N GLY A 317 3.32 17.94 -7.44
CA GLY A 317 3.07 19.01 -8.40
C GLY A 317 2.34 20.16 -7.73
N THR A 318 3.06 21.26 -7.49
CA THR A 318 2.58 22.37 -6.67
C THR A 318 1.48 23.12 -7.41
N ARG A 319 0.27 23.04 -6.85
CA ARG A 319 -0.85 24.01 -6.95
C ARG A 319 -1.01 24.73 -8.30
N GLN A 320 -1.63 24.05 -9.26
CA GLN A 320 -2.27 24.73 -10.40
C GLN A 320 -3.77 24.38 -10.51
N VAL A 321 -4.38 23.88 -9.43
CA VAL A 321 -5.79 23.44 -9.40
C VAL A 321 -6.75 24.55 -8.92
N ALA A 322 -6.26 25.63 -8.30
CA ALA A 322 -7.12 26.61 -7.64
C ALA A 322 -7.57 27.80 -8.50
N SER A 323 -7.05 27.99 -9.72
CA SER A 323 -7.44 29.14 -10.57
C SER A 323 -8.60 28.87 -11.52
N ASP A 324 -8.87 27.60 -11.88
CA ASP A 324 -9.72 27.31 -13.04
C ASP A 324 -11.17 26.91 -12.68
N SER A 325 -11.52 26.86 -11.38
CA SER A 325 -12.83 26.37 -10.93
C SER A 325 -13.75 27.42 -10.29
N LEU A 326 -13.41 28.71 -10.35
CA LEU A 326 -14.21 29.79 -9.74
C LEU A 326 -15.28 30.41 -10.67
N ASP A 327 -15.36 30.02 -11.95
CA ASP A 327 -16.25 30.67 -12.93
C ASP A 327 -17.53 29.88 -13.30
N LEU A 328 -17.86 28.77 -12.61
CA LEU A 328 -18.90 27.85 -13.09
C LEU A 328 -20.28 27.88 -12.41
N ASP A 329 -20.61 28.78 -11.47
CA ASP A 329 -21.91 28.64 -10.78
C ASP A 329 -22.61 29.94 -10.33
N GLU A 330 -22.57 31.01 -11.14
CA GLU A 330 -23.41 32.20 -10.90
C GLU A 330 -24.54 32.43 -11.93
N SER A 331 -24.73 31.55 -12.92
CA SER A 331 -25.71 31.78 -14.01
C SER A 331 -26.98 30.91 -13.98
N ALA A 332 -27.19 30.06 -12.96
CA ALA A 332 -28.37 29.18 -12.88
C ALA A 332 -29.54 29.67 -12.00
N SER A 333 -29.55 30.95 -11.60
CA SER A 333 -30.62 31.55 -10.76
C SER A 333 -31.35 32.69 -11.49
N SER A 334 -31.93 32.43 -12.65
CA SER A 334 -32.89 33.34 -13.27
C SER A 334 -34.03 32.59 -13.96
N GLY A 335 -35.24 32.75 -13.40
CA GLY A 335 -36.48 32.70 -14.18
C GLY A 335 -37.17 31.34 -14.35
N ALA A 336 -37.81 30.85 -13.29
CA ALA A 336 -38.99 30.00 -13.45
C ALA A 336 -40.13 30.54 -12.57
N SER A 337 -40.82 31.57 -13.08
CA SER A 337 -42.13 31.98 -12.58
C SER A 337 -43.11 30.83 -12.82
N ILE A 338 -43.60 30.21 -11.74
CA ILE A 338 -44.69 29.25 -11.78
C ILE A 338 -45.99 30.04 -11.80
N ASP A 339 -46.62 30.09 -12.97
CA ASP A 339 -47.94 30.65 -13.19
C ASP A 339 -49.00 29.67 -12.67
N LEU A 340 -49.59 29.99 -11.51
CA LEU A 340 -50.70 29.23 -10.91
C LEU A 340 -52.01 29.68 -11.55
N ALA A 341 -52.32 29.10 -12.72
CA ALA A 341 -53.64 29.23 -13.33
C ALA A 341 -54.67 28.39 -12.57
N SER A 342 -55.56 29.09 -11.87
CA SER A 342 -56.85 28.64 -11.38
C SER A 342 -57.68 27.97 -12.49
N LYS A 343 -58.07 26.71 -12.28
CA LYS A 343 -59.21 26.10 -12.95
C LYS A 343 -60.26 25.70 -11.93
N SER A 344 -61.23 26.61 -11.77
CA SER A 344 -62.61 26.32 -11.44
C SER A 344 -63.24 25.40 -12.50
N LEU A 345 -64.16 24.54 -12.08
CA LEU A 345 -65.31 23.94 -12.79
C LEU A 345 -65.86 22.87 -11.80
N SER A 346 -66.97 23.14 -11.10
CA SER A 346 -68.37 22.92 -11.50
C SER A 346 -68.76 21.44 -11.52
#